data_AF-A0A9P6AYH9-F1
#
_entry.id   AF-A0A9P6AYH9-F1
#
_cell.length_a   1.000
_cell.length_b   1.000
_cell.length_c   1.000
_cell.angle_alpha   90.00
_cell.angle_beta   90.00
_cell.angle_gamma   90.00
#
_symmetry.space_group_name_H-M   'P 1'
#
loop_
_entity.id
_entity.type
_entity.pdbx_description
1 polymer ?
#
loop_
_entity_poly.entity_id
_entity_poly.type
_entity_poly.pdbx_seq_one_letter_code
_entity_poly.pdbx_strand_id
1 'polypeptide(L)'
;MLNYPYCACGESFIAANGDQIKASTQYFSDTGVLAMLCQHDIPIFLANMWTAGEKQFYVFALLDALIKHLPHRWRIGALYDIGCQIDQSLKKWDFLPEWSGRLEWGVSIFHAYGHQWTCQLWYHPRKNEIWGLSDGEGCEQFWSELQ
;
A
#
# COMPACT_ATOMS: atom_id res chain seq x y z
N MET A 1 -19.09 14.70 -9.26
CA MET A 1 -18.68 13.29 -9.14
C MET A 1 -17.68 13.01 -10.24
N LEU A 2 -16.39 12.96 -9.94
CA LEU A 2 -15.38 12.54 -10.91
C LEU A 2 -15.47 11.01 -11.02
N ASN A 3 -16.08 10.51 -12.08
CA ASN A 3 -16.11 9.09 -12.42
C ASN A 3 -14.73 8.67 -12.90
N TYR A 4 -13.81 8.41 -11.98
CA TYR A 4 -12.58 7.73 -12.33
C TYR A 4 -12.91 6.26 -12.66
N PRO A 5 -12.59 5.76 -13.87
CA PRO A 5 -13.00 4.43 -14.34
C PRO A 5 -12.39 3.24 -13.58
N TYR A 6 -11.61 3.50 -12.51
CA TYR A 6 -10.97 2.53 -11.64
C TYR A 6 -11.57 2.48 -10.20
N CYS A 7 -12.69 3.18 -9.95
CA CYS A 7 -13.41 3.14 -8.67
C CYS A 7 -13.98 1.77 -8.25
N ALA A 8 -14.10 0.81 -9.17
CA ALA A 8 -14.75 -0.48 -8.90
C ALA A 8 -13.90 -1.48 -8.05
N CYS A 9 -12.61 -1.21 -7.83
CA CYS A 9 -11.76 -2.11 -7.02
C CYS A 9 -12.12 -2.10 -5.52
N GLY A 10 -12.58 -0.98 -4.98
CA GLY A 10 -12.97 -0.90 -3.56
C GLY A 10 -14.16 -1.81 -3.19
N GLU A 11 -15.01 -2.12 -4.16
CA GLU A 11 -16.17 -3.01 -3.96
C GLU A 11 -15.87 -4.48 -4.28
N SER A 12 -14.76 -4.78 -4.98
CA SER A 12 -14.49 -6.11 -5.53
C SER A 12 -13.19 -6.76 -5.04
N PHE A 13 -12.25 -5.99 -4.49
CA PHE A 13 -10.99 -6.48 -3.98
C PHE A 13 -10.86 -6.23 -2.47
N ILE A 14 -10.74 -7.33 -1.71
CA ILE A 14 -10.48 -7.33 -0.27
C ILE A 14 -9.05 -7.83 -0.08
N ALA A 15 -8.13 -6.94 0.30
CA ALA A 15 -6.80 -7.35 0.73
C ALA A 15 -6.90 -8.03 2.09
N ALA A 16 -6.45 -9.29 2.14
CA ALA A 16 -6.52 -10.20 3.28
C ALA A 16 -7.94 -10.52 3.79
N ASN A 17 -8.20 -11.81 4.04
CA ASN A 17 -9.43 -12.24 4.72
C ASN A 17 -9.44 -11.68 6.15
N GLY A 18 -10.23 -10.63 6.39
CA GLY A 18 -10.53 -10.13 7.73
C GLY A 18 -11.20 -11.17 8.65
N ASP A 19 -11.63 -12.29 8.09
CA ASP A 19 -12.26 -13.42 8.77
C ASP A 19 -11.28 -14.45 9.32
N GLN A 20 -9.98 -14.38 8.98
CA GLN A 20 -9.00 -15.15 9.74
C GLN A 20 -8.78 -14.45 11.07
N ILE A 21 -9.06 -15.18 12.15
CA ILE A 21 -8.86 -14.74 13.53
C ILE A 21 -7.36 -14.39 13.70
N LYS A 22 -7.01 -13.12 13.46
CA LYS A 22 -5.74 -12.54 13.88
C LYS A 22 -5.66 -12.73 15.39
N ALA A 23 -4.45 -13.04 15.87
CA ALA A 23 -4.13 -13.45 17.24
C ALA A 23 -5.12 -12.95 18.29
N SER A 24 -5.60 -13.87 19.14
CA SER A 24 -6.52 -13.56 20.25
C SER A 24 -6.12 -12.26 20.95
N THR A 25 -6.99 -11.24 20.85
CA THR A 25 -6.86 -9.96 21.58
C THR A 25 -6.87 -10.13 23.10
N GLN A 26 -7.10 -11.35 23.58
CA GLN A 26 -7.02 -11.74 24.98
C GLN A 26 -5.57 -11.89 25.47
N TYR A 27 -4.59 -12.08 24.57
CA TYR A 27 -3.17 -12.30 24.93
C TYR A 27 -2.19 -11.31 24.28
N PHE A 28 -2.56 -10.68 23.16
CA PHE A 28 -1.70 -9.74 22.44
C PHE A 28 -2.43 -8.42 22.20
N SER A 29 -1.77 -7.29 22.52
CA SER A 29 -2.28 -5.94 22.20
C SER A 29 -2.20 -5.64 20.71
N ASP A 30 -1.29 -6.32 20.01
CA ASP A 30 -0.97 -6.08 18.62
C ASP A 30 -1.63 -7.16 17.77
N THR A 31 -2.47 -6.72 16.83
CA THR A 31 -3.21 -7.57 15.89
C THR A 31 -2.40 -7.89 14.64
N GLY A 32 -1.24 -7.26 14.46
CA GLY A 32 -0.28 -7.52 13.39
C GLY A 32 0.78 -6.43 13.29
N VAL A 33 1.67 -6.55 12.32
CA VAL A 33 2.71 -5.55 12.00
C VAL A 33 2.57 -5.12 10.55
N LEU A 34 2.58 -3.81 10.30
CA LEU A 34 2.70 -3.25 8.96
C LEU A 34 4.16 -2.89 8.71
N ALA A 35 4.70 -3.26 7.56
CA ALA A 35 6.07 -2.95 7.17
C ALA A 35 6.12 -2.05 5.92
N MET A 36 7.13 -1.19 5.87
CA MET A 36 7.52 -0.44 4.69
C MET A 36 8.97 -0.79 4.37
N LEU A 37 9.18 -1.32 3.16
CA LEU A 37 10.49 -1.73 2.67
C LEU A 37 10.94 -0.80 1.55
N CYS A 38 12.25 -0.71 1.35
CA CYS A 38 12.80 -0.10 0.14
C CYS A 38 12.73 -1.09 -1.04
N GLN A 39 13.03 -0.62 -2.25
CA GLN A 39 13.11 -1.44 -3.46
C GLN A 39 14.19 -2.56 -3.43
N HIS A 40 15.00 -2.63 -2.39
CA HIS A 40 16.01 -3.68 -2.18
C HIS A 40 15.57 -4.68 -1.10
N ASP A 41 14.28 -4.68 -0.76
CA ASP A 41 13.66 -5.56 0.23
C ASP A 41 14.22 -5.41 1.66
N ILE A 42 14.79 -4.24 1.95
CA ILE A 42 15.27 -3.87 3.29
C ILE A 42 14.18 -3.09 4.03
N PRO A 43 13.75 -3.53 5.24
CA PRO A 43 12.81 -2.79 6.07
C PRO A 43 13.32 -1.39 6.43
N ILE A 44 12.49 -0.38 6.19
CA ILE A 44 12.73 1.01 6.60
C ILE A 44 11.97 1.30 7.90
N PHE A 45 10.68 1.00 7.92
CA PHE A 45 9.81 1.22 9.07
C PHE A 45 8.89 0.04 9.33
N LEU A 46 8.56 -0.18 10.60
CA LEU A 46 7.58 -1.14 11.08
C LEU A 46 6.60 -0.41 12.01
N ALA A 47 5.32 -0.73 11.89
CA ALA A 47 4.28 -0.19 12.76
C ALA A 47 3.44 -1.32 13.36
N ASN A 48 3.31 -1.31 14.69
CA ASN A 48 2.42 -2.23 15.38
C ASN A 48 0.96 -1.82 15.15
N MET A 49 0.14 -2.77 14.73
CA MET A 49 -1.30 -2.56 14.51
C MET A 49 -2.09 -2.95 15.75
N TRP A 50 -2.53 -1.96 16.51
CA TRP A 50 -3.28 -2.15 17.77
C TRP A 50 -4.80 -2.08 17.59
N THR A 51 -5.26 -1.73 16.39
CA THR A 51 -6.67 -1.78 16.02
C THR A 51 -6.95 -2.94 15.08
N ALA A 52 -8.08 -3.63 15.24
CA ALA A 52 -8.49 -4.67 14.31
C ALA A 52 -8.61 -4.14 12.86
N GLY A 53 -8.03 -4.90 11.92
CA GLY A 53 -8.04 -4.62 10.49
C GLY A 53 -6.90 -3.71 10.03
N GLU A 54 -6.47 -3.92 8.78
CA GLU A 54 -5.52 -3.06 8.10
C GLU A 54 -6.24 -1.78 7.68
N LYS A 55 -6.11 -0.74 8.51
CA LYS A 55 -6.69 0.57 8.19
C LYS A 55 -5.66 1.41 7.43
N GLN A 56 -6.15 2.17 6.45
CA GLN A 56 -5.34 3.06 5.60
C GLN A 56 -4.45 4.03 6.41
N PHE A 57 -4.85 4.37 7.65
CA PHE A 57 -4.08 5.29 8.49
C PHE A 57 -2.68 4.78 8.86
N TYR A 58 -2.46 3.46 8.95
CA TYR A 58 -1.12 2.92 9.22
C TYR A 58 -0.17 3.17 8.05
N VAL A 59 -0.67 2.98 6.81
CA VAL A 59 0.08 3.30 5.59
C VAL A 59 0.43 4.78 5.54
N PHE A 60 -0.53 5.66 5.87
CA PHE A 60 -0.28 7.10 5.93
C PHE A 60 0.75 7.48 7.00
N ALA A 61 0.73 6.83 8.16
CA ALA A 61 1.72 7.08 9.21
C ALA A 61 3.14 6.69 8.77
N LEU A 62 3.30 5.55 8.08
CA LEU A 62 4.60 5.13 7.54
C LEU A 62 5.08 6.07 6.43
N LEU A 63 4.18 6.52 5.55
CA LEU A 63 4.52 7.49 4.50
C LEU A 63 4.92 8.85 5.07
N ASP A 64 4.20 9.35 6.08
CA ASP A 64 4.54 10.58 6.80
C ASP A 64 5.96 10.51 7.39
N ALA A 65 6.27 9.39 8.05
CA ALA A 65 7.59 9.15 8.61
C ALA A 65 8.66 9.17 7.51
N LEU A 66 8.44 8.46 6.40
CA LEU A 66 9.39 8.42 5.28
C LEU A 66 9.64 9.80 4.66
N ILE A 67 8.58 10.52 4.34
CA ILE A 67 8.67 11.78 3.60
C ILE A 67 9.44 12.84 4.37
N LYS A 68 9.34 12.86 5.71
CA LYS A 68 10.12 13.75 6.58
C LYS A 68 11.63 13.55 6.48
N HIS A 69 12.09 12.37 6.04
CA HIS A 69 13.50 12.05 5.85
C HIS A 69 13.98 12.21 4.41
N LEU A 70 13.10 12.54 3.45
CA LEU A 70 13.44 12.65 2.03
C LEU A 70 13.47 14.11 1.54
N PRO A 71 14.34 14.44 0.57
CA PRO A 71 14.35 15.77 -0.03
C PRO A 71 13.02 16.11 -0.70
N HIS A 72 12.57 17.36 -0.53
CA HIS A 72 11.29 17.85 -1.07
C HIS A 72 11.12 17.65 -2.58
N ARG A 73 12.22 17.62 -3.35
CA ARG A 73 12.21 17.46 -4.81
C ARG A 73 12.09 16.01 -5.30
N TRP A 74 12.12 15.02 -4.39
CA TRP A 74 12.06 13.62 -4.77
C TRP A 74 10.62 13.20 -5.05
N ARG A 75 10.46 12.37 -6.09
CA ARG A 75 9.24 11.60 -6.32
C ARG A 75 9.36 10.27 -5.60
N ILE A 76 8.26 9.78 -5.06
CA ILE A 76 8.20 8.59 -4.23
C ILE A 76 7.16 7.66 -4.85
N GLY A 77 7.59 6.47 -5.25
CA GLY A 77 6.71 5.40 -5.71
C GLY A 77 6.38 4.46 -4.55
N ALA A 78 5.11 4.12 -4.39
CA ALA A 78 4.64 3.10 -3.45
C ALA A 78 3.90 1.99 -4.20
N LEU A 79 4.40 0.76 -4.06
CA LEU A 79 3.71 -0.46 -4.46
C LEU A 79 3.03 -1.05 -3.22
N TYR A 80 1.72 -1.28 -3.33
CA TYR A 80 0.91 -1.78 -2.23
C TYR A 80 -0.34 -2.46 -2.77
N ASP A 81 -0.79 -3.53 -2.13
CA ASP A 81 -1.92 -4.37 -2.58
C ASP A 81 -3.15 -3.54 -2.92
N ILE A 82 -3.48 -2.56 -2.08
CA ILE A 82 -4.61 -1.63 -2.31
C ILE A 82 -4.15 -0.23 -2.70
N GLY A 83 -2.96 -0.08 -3.28
CA GLY A 83 -2.38 1.20 -3.71
C GLY A 83 -3.32 2.00 -4.60
N CYS A 84 -4.08 1.34 -5.49
CA CYS A 84 -5.09 2.00 -6.32
C CYS A 84 -6.24 2.61 -5.51
N GLN A 85 -6.60 2.02 -4.36
CA GLN A 85 -7.64 2.52 -3.47
C GLN A 85 -7.09 3.68 -2.65
N ILE A 86 -5.84 3.58 -2.17
CA ILE A 86 -5.17 4.66 -1.44
C ILE A 86 -5.05 5.92 -2.31
N ASP A 87 -4.56 5.78 -3.55
CA ASP A 87 -4.42 6.90 -4.50
C ASP A 87 -5.77 7.61 -4.73
N GLN A 88 -6.85 6.85 -4.89
CA GLN A 88 -8.20 7.40 -5.00
C GLN A 88 -8.66 8.11 -3.74
N SER A 89 -8.43 7.54 -2.56
CA SER A 89 -8.77 8.16 -1.29
C SER A 89 -8.03 9.49 -1.11
N LEU A 90 -6.74 9.55 -1.44
CA LEU A 90 -5.95 10.78 -1.41
C LEU A 90 -6.53 11.85 -2.35
N LYS A 91 -6.79 11.49 -3.62
CA LYS A 91 -7.35 12.42 -4.63
C LYS A 91 -8.77 12.90 -4.29
N LYS A 92 -9.60 12.03 -3.73
CA LYS A 92 -11.01 12.34 -3.43
C LYS A 92 -11.16 13.31 -2.27
N TRP A 93 -10.35 13.14 -1.24
CA TRP A 93 -10.48 13.87 0.01
C TRP A 93 -9.44 14.98 0.17
N ASP A 94 -8.55 15.14 -0.81
CA ASP A 94 -7.39 16.04 -0.76
C ASP A 94 -6.58 15.83 0.52
N PHE A 95 -6.42 14.56 0.91
CA PHE A 95 -5.58 14.20 2.04
C PHE A 95 -4.12 14.45 1.66
N LEU A 96 -3.39 15.15 2.52
CA LEU A 96 -1.94 15.35 2.42
C LEU A 96 -1.53 16.06 1.11
N PRO A 97 -2.09 17.26 0.83
CA PRO A 97 -1.87 18.00 -0.42
C PRO A 97 -0.39 18.35 -0.64
N GLU A 98 0.40 18.44 0.43
CA GLU A 98 1.84 18.62 0.37
C GLU A 98 2.57 17.45 -0.31
N TRP A 99 2.00 16.24 -0.26
CA TRP A 99 2.59 15.01 -0.80
C TRP A 99 1.98 14.59 -2.13
N SER A 100 0.72 14.96 -2.39
CA SER A 100 -0.07 14.47 -3.52
C SER A 100 0.59 14.69 -4.89
N GLY A 101 1.40 15.75 -5.04
CA GLY A 101 2.15 16.03 -6.27
C GLY A 101 3.44 15.22 -6.46
N ARG A 102 3.81 14.35 -5.53
CA ARG A 102 5.10 13.62 -5.52
C ARG A 102 4.95 12.12 -5.34
N LEU A 103 3.79 11.65 -4.93
CA LEU A 103 3.49 10.25 -4.71
C LEU A 103 2.98 9.62 -6.01
N GLU A 104 3.59 8.51 -6.39
CA GLU A 104 3.11 7.62 -7.44
C GLU A 104 2.69 6.30 -6.81
N TRP A 105 1.60 5.72 -7.31
CA TRP A 105 1.01 4.51 -6.76
C TRP A 105 0.96 3.39 -7.78
N GLY A 106 1.27 2.19 -7.33
CA GLY A 106 1.07 0.95 -8.07
C GLY A 106 0.56 -0.15 -7.15
N VAL A 107 0.11 -1.25 -7.76
CA VAL A 107 -0.28 -2.47 -7.05
C VAL A 107 0.78 -3.52 -7.28
N SER A 108 1.24 -4.22 -6.24
CA SER A 108 2.25 -5.27 -6.38
C SER A 108 1.81 -6.35 -7.39
N ILE A 109 2.76 -6.93 -8.11
CA ILE A 109 2.49 -7.63 -9.37
C ILE A 109 1.56 -8.83 -9.19
N PHE A 110 1.67 -9.59 -8.10
CA PHE A 110 0.79 -10.73 -7.87
C PHE A 110 -0.63 -10.28 -7.59
N HIS A 111 -0.78 -9.25 -6.75
CA HIS A 111 -2.08 -8.70 -6.38
C HIS A 111 -2.76 -7.97 -7.53
N ALA A 112 -1.99 -7.36 -8.44
CA ALA A 112 -2.53 -6.58 -9.55
C ALA A 112 -3.53 -7.38 -10.42
N TYR A 113 -3.28 -8.67 -10.62
CA TYR A 113 -4.20 -9.55 -11.38
C TYR A 113 -5.53 -9.83 -10.67
N GLY A 114 -5.58 -9.69 -9.34
CA GLY A 114 -6.80 -9.76 -8.55
C GLY A 114 -7.69 -8.52 -8.67
N HIS A 115 -7.18 -7.44 -9.24
CA HIS A 115 -7.93 -6.19 -9.42
C HIS A 115 -8.69 -6.16 -10.74
N GLN A 116 -9.65 -5.24 -10.84
CA GLN A 116 -10.42 -4.99 -12.06
C GLN A 116 -9.53 -4.65 -13.26
N TRP A 117 -9.99 -4.99 -14.47
CA TRP A 117 -9.24 -4.75 -15.71
C TRP A 117 -8.72 -3.31 -15.86
N THR A 118 -9.53 -2.31 -15.50
CA THR A 118 -9.10 -0.92 -15.56
C THR A 118 -7.97 -0.62 -14.57
N CYS A 119 -8.03 -1.14 -13.34
CA CYS A 119 -6.93 -1.01 -12.38
C CYS A 119 -5.65 -1.67 -12.90
N GLN A 120 -5.76 -2.86 -13.52
CA GLN A 120 -4.63 -3.52 -14.16
C GLN A 120 -4.01 -2.71 -15.31
N LEU A 121 -4.74 -1.78 -15.94
CA LEU A 121 -4.16 -0.92 -16.98
C LEU A 121 -3.37 0.24 -16.39
N TRP A 122 -3.83 0.79 -15.27
CA TRP A 122 -3.27 2.03 -14.69
C TRP A 122 -2.23 1.81 -13.60
N TYR A 123 -2.41 0.79 -12.75
CA TYR A 123 -1.61 0.57 -11.55
C TYR A 123 -0.69 -0.65 -11.62
N HIS A 124 -0.75 -1.42 -12.71
CA HIS A 124 0.09 -2.61 -12.86
C HIS A 124 1.55 -2.22 -13.13
N PRO A 125 2.54 -2.70 -12.35
CA PRO A 125 3.92 -2.24 -12.43
C PRO A 125 4.55 -2.46 -13.80
N ARG A 126 4.24 -3.61 -14.44
CA ARG A 126 4.71 -3.92 -15.81
C ARG A 126 4.11 -3.05 -16.92
N LYS A 127 3.14 -2.18 -16.64
CA LYS A 127 2.56 -1.26 -17.63
C LYS A 127 2.99 0.20 -17.42
N ASN A 128 3.88 0.43 -16.45
CA ASN A 128 4.37 1.76 -16.13
C ASN A 128 5.88 1.71 -15.88
N GLU A 129 6.64 2.46 -16.66
CA GLU A 129 8.11 2.45 -16.65
C GLU A 129 8.71 2.94 -15.32
N ILE A 130 7.97 3.69 -14.50
CA ILE A 130 8.48 4.24 -13.23
C ILE A 130 8.92 3.18 -12.23
N TRP A 131 8.41 1.94 -12.36
CA TRP A 131 8.67 0.85 -11.44
C TRP A 131 9.91 0.03 -11.82
N GLY A 132 10.44 0.21 -13.04
CA GLY A 132 11.53 -0.60 -13.57
C GLY A 132 11.21 -2.10 -13.51
N LEU A 133 12.07 -2.88 -12.85
CA LEU A 133 11.88 -4.32 -12.69
C LEU A 133 11.17 -4.72 -11.38
N SER A 134 10.88 -3.77 -10.50
CA SER A 134 10.26 -4.01 -9.19
C SER A 134 8.92 -4.73 -9.34
N ASP A 135 8.71 -5.77 -8.54
CA ASP A 135 7.46 -6.51 -8.45
C ASP A 135 6.56 -6.02 -7.30
N GLY A 136 7.15 -5.44 -6.25
CA GLY A 136 6.41 -4.95 -5.08
C GLY A 136 6.11 -6.03 -4.04
N GLU A 137 6.76 -7.19 -4.13
CA GLU A 137 6.50 -8.37 -3.27
C GLU A 137 7.49 -8.48 -2.09
N GLY A 138 8.26 -7.42 -1.83
CA GLY A 138 9.30 -7.42 -0.81
C GLY A 138 8.76 -7.69 0.59
N CYS A 139 7.55 -7.20 0.90
CA CYS A 139 6.91 -7.46 2.19
C CYS A 139 6.64 -8.95 2.38
N GLU A 140 6.05 -9.61 1.39
CA GLU A 140 5.73 -11.03 1.38
C GLU A 140 7.00 -11.89 1.57
N GLN A 141 8.08 -11.52 0.89
CA GLN A 141 9.39 -12.18 1.01
C GLN A 141 9.96 -11.99 2.42
N PHE A 142 10.00 -10.76 2.92
CA PHE A 142 10.45 -10.46 4.27
C PHE A 142 9.65 -11.22 5.34
N TRP A 143 8.34 -11.31 5.20
CA TRP A 143 7.51 -12.08 6.12
C TRP A 143 7.77 -13.59 6.01
N SER A 144 8.05 -14.10 4.82
CA SER A 144 8.41 -15.51 4.63
C SER A 144 9.74 -15.87 5.31
N GLU A 145 10.69 -14.94 5.40
CA GLU A 145 11.97 -15.17 6.08
C GLU A 145 11.85 -15.22 7.63
N LEU A 146 10.77 -14.64 8.16
CA LEU A 146 10.51 -14.57 9.61
C LEU A 146 9.63 -15.71 10.15
N GLN A 147 9.19 -16.63 9.28
CA GLN A 147 8.36 -17.80 9.63
C GLN A 147 9.21 -19.05 9.89
#